data_AF-A0A383VJ72-F1
#
_entry.id   AF-A0A383VJ72-F1
#
_cell.length_a   1.000
_cell.length_b   1.000
_cell.length_c   1.000
_cell.angle_alpha   90.00
_cell.angle_beta   90.00
_cell.angle_gamma   90.00
#
_symmetry.space_group_name_H-M   'P 1'
#
loop_
_entity.id
_entity.type
_entity.pdbx_description
1 polymer ?
#
loop_
_entity_poly.entity_id
_entity_poly.type
_entity_poly.pdbx_seq_one_letter_code
_entity_poly.pdbx_strand_id
1 'polypeptide(L)'
;MAAEQALVQERLQNWPLARLQREGLVLLGLTAARRGSLFGQTIWVMRQADRRAGLLPFHRFTAGDEVLLSRGHPLQGPKPWTATVLERGGWELRLVSNDRLPADGSQLRLDKGVNTVVYERMRAALNSLVKPPPTHQQQQEQQQQQQQQQQQQQYGQPQQQQHRCGGKRHRQEEPDTSPPGTCLASLLVSPTAAAAAVPSGLMPAAAVEWARGMLAQHEQQQQQQHLTERDAELGLNRSQAAVANCILHRLSLIHGPPGTGRTTTTVALLAQLVSRWRLPFPLLAVAQSHVAVDNLLEGLVDVGVAAVRLGQPVKVEEAAGQLRELRARLLRLSGRDRGLGHRDA
;
A
#
# COMPACT_ATOMS: atom_id res chain seq x y z
N MET A 1 16.88 3.55 11.99
CA MET A 1 17.42 4.53 11.01
C MET A 1 18.88 4.87 11.30
N ALA A 2 19.24 5.59 12.37
CA ALA A 2 20.64 6.00 12.62
C ALA A 2 21.63 4.81 12.68
N ALA A 3 21.27 3.70 13.33
CA ALA A 3 22.11 2.51 13.38
C ALA A 3 22.30 1.83 12.01
N GLU A 4 21.24 1.73 11.19
CA GLU A 4 21.32 1.14 9.84
C GLU A 4 22.09 2.04 8.87
N GLN A 5 21.91 3.36 8.97
CA GLN A 5 22.70 4.34 8.23
C GLN A 5 24.17 4.29 8.60
N ALA A 6 24.48 4.24 9.91
CA ALA A 6 25.85 4.09 10.38
C ALA A 6 26.48 2.79 9.87
N LEU A 7 25.75 1.68 9.88
CA LEU A 7 26.21 0.39 9.38
C LEU A 7 26.44 0.39 7.86
N VAL A 8 25.54 0.97 7.06
CA VAL A 8 25.76 1.11 5.60
C VAL A 8 26.96 2.03 5.34
N GLN A 9 27.08 3.13 6.08
CA GLN A 9 28.20 4.05 5.95
C GLN A 9 29.53 3.40 6.35
N GLU A 10 29.59 2.67 7.46
CA GLU A 10 30.75 1.90 7.91
C GLU A 10 31.18 0.88 6.85
N ARG A 11 30.23 0.13 6.28
CA ARG A 11 30.50 -0.81 5.18
C ARG A 11 31.11 -0.12 3.97
N LEU A 12 30.52 1.00 3.56
CA LEU A 12 31.01 1.75 2.41
C LEU A 12 32.37 2.41 2.67
N GLN A 13 32.71 2.74 3.92
CA GLN A 13 34.00 3.35 4.27
C GLN A 13 35.11 2.30 4.45
N ASN A 14 34.81 1.19 5.14
CA ASN A 14 35.84 0.32 5.70
C ASN A 14 35.93 -1.05 5.00
N TRP A 15 34.90 -1.47 4.26
CA TRP A 15 34.92 -2.81 3.67
C TRP A 15 35.54 -2.78 2.27
N PRO A 16 36.43 -3.73 1.94
CA PRO A 16 36.99 -3.83 0.60
C PRO A 16 35.92 -4.24 -0.40
N LEU A 17 36.05 -3.78 -1.65
CA LEU A 17 35.09 -4.01 -2.72
C LEU A 17 34.79 -5.50 -2.94
N ALA A 18 35.82 -6.35 -2.90
CA ALA A 18 35.68 -7.80 -3.03
C ALA A 18 34.79 -8.42 -1.95
N ARG A 19 34.85 -7.90 -0.71
CA ARG A 19 33.97 -8.34 0.38
C ARG A 19 32.55 -7.92 0.11
N LEU A 20 32.31 -6.67 -0.31
CA LEU A 20 30.96 -6.19 -0.64
C LEU A 20 30.31 -7.02 -1.75
N GLN A 21 31.08 -7.43 -2.77
CA GLN A 21 30.61 -8.30 -3.85
C GLN A 21 30.28 -9.71 -3.36
N ARG A 22 31.17 -10.33 -2.56
CA ARG A 22 30.96 -11.67 -2.02
C ARG A 22 29.72 -11.74 -1.12
N GLU A 23 29.46 -10.69 -0.34
CA GLU A 23 28.27 -10.56 0.49
C GLU A 23 27.00 -10.20 -0.31
N GLY A 24 27.14 -9.94 -1.61
CA GLY A 24 26.05 -9.60 -2.52
C GLY A 24 25.43 -8.23 -2.25
N LEU A 25 26.21 -7.29 -1.71
CA LEU A 25 25.77 -5.94 -1.35
C LEU A 25 26.06 -4.89 -2.43
N VAL A 26 26.86 -5.26 -3.44
CA VAL A 26 27.22 -4.38 -4.56
C VAL A 26 27.21 -5.14 -5.88
N LEU A 27 26.78 -4.46 -6.94
CA LEU A 27 26.97 -4.90 -8.32
C LEU A 27 27.76 -3.84 -9.09
N LEU A 28 28.66 -4.29 -9.96
CA LEU A 28 29.56 -3.44 -10.73
C LEU A 28 29.34 -3.65 -12.22
N GLY A 29 29.76 -2.67 -13.03
CA GLY A 29 29.73 -2.79 -14.48
C GLY A 29 28.30 -2.87 -15.03
N LEU A 30 27.34 -2.21 -14.39
CA LEU A 30 25.95 -2.21 -14.85
C LEU A 30 25.71 -1.09 -15.86
N THR A 31 24.90 -1.34 -16.89
CA THR A 31 24.34 -0.29 -17.75
C THR A 31 22.87 -0.09 -17.43
N ALA A 32 22.41 1.16 -17.45
CA ALA A 32 21.01 1.50 -17.25
C ALA A 32 20.31 1.78 -18.59
N ALA A 33 19.11 1.22 -18.76
CA ALA A 33 18.23 1.53 -19.89
C ALA A 33 16.85 1.94 -19.38
N ARG A 34 16.33 3.06 -19.89
CA ARG A 34 14.98 3.54 -19.52
C ARG A 34 13.91 2.63 -20.10
N ARG A 35 12.93 2.24 -19.30
CA ARG A 35 11.85 1.30 -19.66
C ARG A 35 10.48 1.78 -19.16
N GLY A 36 10.05 2.94 -19.63
CA GLY A 36 8.75 3.53 -19.25
C GLY A 36 8.77 4.22 -17.89
N SER A 37 7.59 4.31 -17.28
CA SER A 37 7.39 4.99 -16.00
C SER A 37 6.28 4.35 -15.19
N LEU A 38 6.39 4.43 -13.86
CA LEU A 38 5.40 3.97 -12.89
C LEU A 38 5.10 5.10 -11.91
N PHE A 39 3.84 5.52 -11.81
CA PHE A 39 3.41 6.64 -10.94
C PHE A 39 4.24 7.93 -11.12
N GLY A 40 4.60 8.27 -12.36
CA GLY A 40 5.43 9.44 -12.68
C GLY A 40 6.94 9.24 -12.46
N GLN A 41 7.35 8.14 -11.84
CA GLN A 41 8.75 7.77 -11.64
C GLN A 41 9.27 6.97 -12.82
N THR A 42 10.57 7.06 -13.12
CA THR A 42 11.15 6.36 -14.28
C THR A 42 11.53 4.93 -13.90
N ILE A 43 11.14 3.96 -14.73
CA ILE A 43 11.61 2.58 -14.60
C ILE A 43 12.93 2.44 -15.36
N TRP A 44 13.92 1.87 -14.69
CA TRP A 44 15.27 1.63 -15.18
C TRP A 44 15.56 0.14 -15.16
N VAL A 45 16.05 -0.38 -16.28
CA VAL A 45 16.50 -1.77 -16.41
C VAL A 45 18.02 -1.77 -16.34
N MET A 46 18.57 -2.47 -15.35
CA MET A 46 20.00 -2.60 -15.10
C MET A 46 20.47 -3.97 -15.59
N ARG A 47 21.52 -3.99 -16.40
CA ARG A 47 22.12 -5.22 -16.94
C ARG A 47 23.63 -5.15 -16.87
N GLN A 48 24.31 -6.30 -16.86
CA GLN A 48 25.76 -6.34 -17.06
C GLN A 48 26.14 -5.68 -18.39
N ALA A 49 27.14 -4.81 -18.35
CA ALA A 49 27.71 -4.19 -19.53
C ALA A 49 28.37 -5.24 -20.43
N ASP A 50 29.00 -6.25 -19.81
CA ASP A 50 29.50 -7.41 -20.53
C ASP A 50 28.34 -8.33 -20.92
N ARG A 51 28.00 -8.30 -22.22
CA ARG A 51 26.94 -9.13 -22.79
C ARG A 51 27.26 -10.62 -22.77
N ARG A 52 28.52 -11.02 -22.57
CA ARG A 52 28.93 -12.43 -22.49
C ARG A 52 28.68 -13.03 -21.10
N ALA A 53 28.68 -12.21 -20.05
CA ALA A 53 28.41 -12.66 -18.68
C ALA A 53 27.00 -13.23 -18.53
N GLY A 54 26.03 -12.71 -19.31
CA GLY A 54 24.66 -13.17 -19.37
C GLY A 54 23.88 -12.87 -18.09
N LEU A 55 24.16 -13.62 -17.02
CA LEU A 55 23.52 -13.48 -15.73
C LEU A 55 24.15 -12.35 -14.90
N LEU A 56 23.35 -11.78 -14.01
CA LEU A 56 23.86 -10.92 -12.96
C LEU A 56 24.69 -11.74 -11.96
N PRO A 57 25.84 -11.23 -11.50
CA PRO A 57 26.59 -11.82 -10.40
C PRO A 57 25.72 -12.03 -9.16
N PHE A 58 26.14 -12.93 -8.26
CA PHE A 58 25.43 -13.15 -7.00
C PHE A 58 25.18 -11.83 -6.25
N HIS A 59 23.94 -11.63 -5.81
CA HIS A 59 23.54 -10.44 -5.07
C HIS A 59 22.33 -10.70 -4.17
N ARG A 60 22.16 -9.86 -3.15
CA ARG A 60 21.07 -9.94 -2.16
C ARG A 60 20.08 -8.78 -2.25
N PHE A 61 20.01 -8.12 -3.42
CA PHE A 61 18.96 -7.17 -3.75
C PHE A 61 17.59 -7.86 -3.88
N THR A 62 16.60 -7.34 -3.16
CA THR A 62 15.21 -7.79 -3.16
C THR A 62 14.27 -6.64 -3.50
N ALA A 63 13.06 -6.94 -3.99
CA ALA A 63 12.05 -5.93 -4.23
C ALA A 63 11.80 -5.09 -2.95
N GLY A 64 11.72 -3.77 -3.11
CA GLY A 64 11.60 -2.81 -2.01
C GLY A 64 12.93 -2.36 -1.38
N ASP A 65 14.07 -2.96 -1.75
CA ASP A 65 15.37 -2.45 -1.32
C ASP A 65 15.63 -1.05 -1.91
N GLU A 66 16.06 -0.13 -1.05
CA GLU A 66 16.61 1.14 -1.49
C GLU A 66 18.08 0.95 -1.87
N VAL A 67 18.49 1.51 -3.01
CA VAL A 67 19.81 1.30 -3.60
C VAL A 67 20.41 2.63 -4.05
N LEU A 68 21.73 2.68 -4.02
CA LEU A 68 22.54 3.83 -4.44
C LEU A 68 23.22 3.49 -5.77
N LEU A 69 23.09 4.39 -6.75
CA LEU A 69 23.78 4.29 -8.03
C LEU A 69 24.87 5.36 -8.13
N SER A 70 26.05 4.94 -8.58
CA SER A 70 27.21 5.82 -8.76
C SER A 70 28.06 5.35 -9.94
N ARG A 71 28.91 6.23 -10.47
CA ARG A 71 29.93 5.87 -11.48
C ARG A 71 31.21 5.28 -10.86
N GLY A 72 31.35 5.39 -9.54
CA GLY A 72 32.55 5.04 -8.78
C GLY A 72 32.19 4.81 -7.32
N HIS A 73 33.06 5.20 -6.39
CA HIS A 73 32.77 5.04 -4.98
C HIS A 73 31.60 5.96 -4.53
N PRO A 74 30.54 5.44 -3.88
CA PRO A 74 29.35 6.24 -3.53
C PRO A 74 29.62 7.38 -2.54
N LEU A 75 30.71 7.28 -1.76
CA LEU A 75 31.14 8.33 -0.81
C LEU A 75 32.26 9.24 -1.32
N GLN A 76 32.91 8.92 -2.45
CA GLN A 76 34.09 9.65 -2.95
C GLN A 76 33.83 10.18 -4.36
N GLY A 77 32.76 10.96 -4.53
CA GLY A 77 32.32 11.46 -5.82
C GLY A 77 31.06 12.33 -5.72
N PRO A 78 30.41 12.61 -6.86
CA PRO A 78 29.12 13.30 -6.85
C PRO A 78 28.08 12.49 -6.07
N LYS A 79 27.07 13.18 -5.53
CA LYS A 79 25.97 12.55 -4.79
C LYS A 79 25.39 11.39 -5.61
N PRO A 80 25.30 10.17 -5.04
CA PRO A 80 24.74 9.03 -5.75
C PRO A 80 23.25 9.24 -6.00
N TRP A 81 22.75 8.66 -7.10
CA TRP A 81 21.33 8.60 -7.37
C TRP A 81 20.68 7.55 -6.49
N THR A 82 19.43 7.79 -6.07
CA THR A 82 18.66 6.83 -5.28
C THR A 82 17.60 6.15 -6.13
N ALA A 83 17.40 4.86 -5.89
CA ALA A 83 16.35 4.10 -6.54
C ALA A 83 15.80 3.03 -5.59
N THR A 84 14.63 2.50 -5.93
CA THR A 84 14.05 1.34 -5.26
C THR A 84 14.02 0.17 -6.23
N VAL A 85 14.44 -1.01 -5.77
CA VAL A 85 14.34 -2.24 -6.55
C VAL A 85 12.87 -2.61 -6.71
N LEU A 86 12.39 -2.63 -7.94
CA LEU A 86 11.04 -3.08 -8.29
C LEU A 86 10.99 -4.59 -8.41
N GLU A 87 11.94 -5.16 -9.16
CA GLU A 87 11.94 -6.57 -9.52
C GLU A 87 13.36 -7.09 -9.67
N ARG A 88 13.56 -8.35 -9.25
CA ARG A 88 14.82 -9.08 -9.40
C ARG A 88 14.67 -10.18 -10.45
N GLY A 89 15.34 -10.02 -11.58
CA GLY A 89 15.55 -11.09 -12.56
C GLY A 89 16.95 -11.68 -12.49
N GLY A 90 17.16 -12.81 -13.16
CA GLY A 90 18.50 -13.42 -13.27
C GLY A 90 19.47 -12.66 -14.18
N TRP A 91 18.93 -11.93 -15.16
CA TRP A 91 19.71 -11.22 -16.21
C TRP A 91 19.60 -9.69 -16.07
N GLU A 92 18.62 -9.21 -15.29
CA GLU A 92 18.36 -7.79 -15.11
C GLU A 92 17.76 -7.49 -13.74
N LEU A 93 18.05 -6.27 -13.24
CA LEU A 93 17.34 -5.67 -12.12
C LEU A 93 16.49 -4.53 -12.65
N ARG A 94 15.23 -4.46 -12.20
CA ARG A 94 14.37 -3.31 -12.51
C ARG A 94 14.32 -2.41 -11.30
N LEU A 95 14.64 -1.15 -11.52
CA LEU A 95 14.67 -0.11 -10.51
C LEU A 95 13.64 0.96 -10.87
N VAL A 96 13.11 1.63 -9.85
CA VAL A 96 12.33 2.85 -10.02
C VAL A 96 13.08 3.99 -9.35
N SER A 97 13.24 5.10 -10.06
CA SER A 97 13.90 6.29 -9.55
C SER A 97 13.16 7.56 -9.97
N ASN A 98 13.16 8.55 -9.09
CA ASN A 98 12.77 9.92 -9.42
C ASN A 98 13.86 10.63 -10.24
N ASP A 99 15.12 10.19 -10.09
CA ASP A 99 16.25 10.78 -10.77
C ASP A 99 16.40 10.22 -12.19
N ARG A 100 16.99 11.04 -13.07
CA ARG A 100 17.38 10.61 -14.39
C ARG A 100 18.76 9.96 -14.34
N LEU A 101 18.80 8.63 -14.47
CA LEU A 101 20.05 7.88 -14.55
C LEU A 101 20.72 8.04 -15.93
N PRO A 102 22.06 7.92 -16.02
CA PRO A 102 22.75 7.97 -17.29
C PRO A 102 22.44 6.70 -18.11
N ALA A 103 21.91 6.91 -19.32
CA ALA A 103 21.50 5.85 -20.27
C ALA A 103 22.42 5.80 -21.50
N ASP A 104 23.62 6.35 -21.37
CA ASP A 104 24.64 6.50 -22.42
C ASP A 104 25.54 5.25 -22.58
N GLY A 105 25.21 4.15 -21.87
CA GLY A 105 26.04 2.95 -21.81
C GLY A 105 27.22 3.06 -20.84
N SER A 106 27.32 4.16 -20.07
CA SER A 106 28.30 4.25 -18.99
C SER A 106 28.07 3.16 -17.95
N GLN A 107 29.18 2.65 -17.42
CA GLN A 107 29.14 1.63 -16.38
C GLN A 107 28.82 2.28 -15.03
N LEU A 108 27.90 1.64 -14.33
CA LEU A 108 27.39 2.03 -13.03
C LEU A 108 27.71 0.95 -12.01
N ARG A 109 27.95 1.44 -10.80
CA ARG A 109 27.99 0.67 -9.56
C ARG A 109 26.66 0.85 -8.85
N LEU A 110 26.14 -0.25 -8.30
CA LEU A 110 24.91 -0.31 -7.53
C LEU A 110 25.22 -0.86 -6.14
N ASP A 111 25.03 -0.05 -5.09
CA ASP A 111 25.23 -0.44 -3.70
C ASP A 111 23.88 -0.54 -2.97
N LYS A 112 23.79 -1.48 -2.01
CA LYS A 112 22.62 -1.58 -1.13
C LYS A 112 22.57 -0.38 -0.17
N GLY A 113 21.46 0.36 -0.23
CA GLY A 113 21.19 1.52 0.61
C GLY A 113 20.40 1.15 1.87
N VAL A 114 19.93 2.19 2.56
CA VAL A 114 19.05 2.07 3.72
C VAL A 114 17.62 2.31 3.25
N ASN A 115 16.69 1.43 3.61
CA ASN A 115 15.27 1.67 3.33
C ASN A 115 14.73 2.75 4.29
N THR A 116 14.75 3.99 3.83
CA THR A 116 14.29 5.15 4.60
C THR A 116 12.77 5.22 4.65
N VAL A 117 12.11 4.77 3.59
CA VAL A 117 10.66 4.87 3.38
C VAL A 117 9.85 4.17 4.48
N VAL A 118 10.26 2.97 4.90
CA VAL A 118 9.55 2.23 5.97
C VAL A 118 9.60 3.01 7.29
N TYR A 119 10.79 3.50 7.66
CA TYR A 119 10.96 4.25 8.89
C TYR A 119 10.20 5.58 8.87
N GLU A 120 10.27 6.31 7.76
CA GLU A 120 9.55 7.58 7.61
C GLU A 120 8.04 7.38 7.70
N ARG A 121 7.50 6.32 7.07
CA ARG A 121 6.08 5.96 7.19
C ARG A 121 5.69 5.61 8.62
N MET A 122 6.50 4.80 9.31
CA MET A 122 6.25 4.46 10.72
C MET A 122 6.30 5.71 11.61
N ARG A 123 7.30 6.58 11.41
CA ARG A 123 7.44 7.83 12.16
C ARG A 123 6.28 8.78 11.88
N ALA A 124 5.86 8.92 10.62
CA ALA A 124 4.69 9.70 10.24
C ALA A 124 3.41 9.14 10.89
N ALA A 125 3.23 7.82 10.90
CA ALA A 125 2.12 7.16 11.58
C ALA A 125 2.13 7.44 13.09
N LEU A 126 3.28 7.30 13.77
CA LEU A 126 3.42 7.66 15.19
C LEU A 126 3.10 9.14 15.46
N ASN A 127 3.59 10.04 14.60
CA ASN A 127 3.28 11.46 14.72
C ASN A 127 1.78 11.74 14.54
N SER A 128 1.12 11.05 13.61
CA SER A 128 -0.33 11.16 13.38
C SER A 128 -1.18 10.59 14.53
N LEU A 129 -0.63 9.65 15.31
CA LEU A 129 -1.28 9.17 16.53
C LEU A 129 -1.28 10.24 17.62
N VAL A 130 -0.18 11.00 17.75
CA VAL A 130 -0.04 12.03 18.79
C VAL A 130 -0.72 13.34 18.37
N LYS A 131 -0.71 13.67 17.06
CA LYS A 131 -1.37 14.84 16.49
C LYS A 131 -2.38 14.38 15.46
N PRO A 132 -3.68 14.33 15.78
CA PRO A 132 -4.68 13.97 14.79
C PRO A 132 -4.59 14.92 13.59
N PRO A 133 -4.83 14.44 12.37
CA PRO A 133 -4.79 15.29 11.19
C PRO A 133 -5.76 16.47 11.37
N PRO A 134 -5.40 17.67 10.91
CA PRO A 134 -6.28 18.83 10.99
C PRO A 134 -7.61 18.51 10.32
N THR A 135 -8.71 18.95 10.94
CA THR A 135 -10.07 18.74 10.40
C THR A 135 -10.16 19.34 8.99
N HIS A 136 -11.07 18.85 8.13
CA HIS A 136 -11.24 19.35 6.76
C HIS A 136 -11.33 20.89 6.68
N GLN A 137 -11.98 21.53 7.66
CA GLN A 137 -12.03 23.00 7.78
C GLN A 137 -10.65 23.62 7.96
N GLN A 138 -9.82 23.07 8.83
CA GLN A 138 -8.44 23.53 9.07
C GLN A 138 -7.53 23.26 7.86
N GLN A 139 -7.74 22.18 7.12
CA GLN A 139 -7.00 21.90 5.87
C GLN A 139 -7.38 22.87 4.75
N GLN A 140 -8.66 23.20 4.61
CA GLN A 140 -9.13 24.20 3.64
C GLN A 140 -8.61 25.60 3.98
N GLU A 141 -8.63 26.00 5.26
CA GLU A 141 -8.07 27.27 5.71
C GLU A 141 -6.56 27.35 5.46
N GLN A 142 -5.80 26.29 5.73
CA GLN A 142 -4.36 26.24 5.46
C GLN A 142 -4.04 26.28 3.95
N GLN A 143 -4.83 25.60 3.12
CA GLN A 143 -4.68 25.67 1.66
C GLN A 143 -5.03 27.06 1.11
N GLN A 144 -6.09 27.70 1.62
CA GLN A 144 -6.45 29.08 1.25
C GLN A 144 -5.36 30.08 1.68
N GLN A 145 -4.80 29.94 2.88
CA GLN A 145 -3.70 30.78 3.36
C GLN A 145 -2.41 30.58 2.55
N GLN A 146 -2.07 29.34 2.18
CA GLN A 146 -0.93 29.08 1.30
C GLN A 146 -1.13 29.64 -0.12
N GLN A 147 -2.34 29.53 -0.67
CA GLN A 147 -2.65 30.15 -1.98
C GLN A 147 -2.57 31.68 -1.91
N GLN A 148 -3.07 32.30 -0.84
CA GLN A 148 -2.95 33.75 -0.64
C GLN A 148 -1.49 34.20 -0.50
N GLN A 149 -0.65 33.45 0.23
CA GLN A 149 0.78 33.76 0.35
C GLN A 149 1.53 33.61 -0.98
N GLN A 150 1.22 32.57 -1.78
CA GLN A 150 1.80 32.40 -3.11
C GLN A 150 1.39 33.52 -4.06
N GLN A 151 0.13 33.98 -4.01
CA GLN A 151 -0.32 35.13 -4.79
C GLN A 151 0.40 36.41 -4.36
N GLN A 152 0.57 36.67 -3.07
CA GLN A 152 1.29 37.85 -2.58
C GLN A 152 2.77 37.85 -2.97
N GLN A 153 3.43 36.68 -3.01
CA GLN A 153 4.80 36.57 -3.52
C GLN A 153 4.90 36.79 -5.03
N GLN A 154 3.84 36.47 -5.79
CA GLN A 154 3.80 36.64 -7.24
C GLN A 154 3.55 38.10 -7.69
N TYR A 155 2.94 38.93 -6.83
CA TYR A 155 2.73 40.37 -7.09
C TYR A 155 3.94 41.26 -6.72
N GLY A 156 5.06 40.67 -6.27
CA GLY A 156 6.29 41.38 -5.92
C GLY A 156 7.32 41.59 -7.06
N GLN A 157 7.02 41.23 -8.31
CA GLN A 157 7.91 41.48 -9.45
C GLN A 157 7.18 42.17 -10.63
N PRO A 158 7.74 43.25 -11.22
CA PRO A 158 7.18 43.85 -12.43
C PRO A 158 7.32 42.90 -13.62
N GLN A 159 6.19 42.61 -14.27
CA GLN A 159 6.07 41.68 -15.39
C GLN A 159 6.66 42.24 -16.71
N GLN A 160 7.32 41.38 -17.48
CA GLN A 160 7.34 41.44 -18.95
C GLN A 160 6.89 40.08 -19.53
N GLN A 161 5.72 40.10 -20.19
CA GLN A 161 5.28 39.42 -21.45
C GLN A 161 5.77 37.98 -21.77
N GLN A 162 5.06 37.05 -22.43
CA GLN A 162 3.73 36.92 -23.05
C GLN A 162 3.59 35.46 -23.59
N HIS A 163 2.35 34.93 -23.65
CA HIS A 163 1.84 33.83 -24.52
C HIS A 163 2.25 32.37 -24.18
N ARG A 164 1.46 31.30 -24.39
CA ARG A 164 0.08 31.05 -24.86
C ARG A 164 -0.30 29.59 -24.48
N CYS A 165 -1.57 29.37 -24.16
CA CYS A 165 -2.42 28.18 -24.36
C CYS A 165 -2.00 26.78 -23.85
N GLY A 166 -2.84 26.25 -22.95
CA GLY A 166 -2.99 24.81 -22.70
C GLY A 166 -4.11 24.55 -21.70
N GLY A 167 -5.35 24.49 -22.18
CA GLY A 167 -6.55 24.32 -21.35
C GLY A 167 -6.47 23.06 -20.48
N LYS A 168 -6.30 23.25 -19.16
CA LYS A 168 -6.56 22.21 -18.18
C LYS A 168 -8.08 22.20 -17.93
N ARG A 169 -8.76 21.16 -18.39
CA ARG A 169 -10.10 20.85 -17.90
C ARG A 169 -9.96 20.64 -16.39
N HIS A 170 -10.54 21.55 -15.60
CA HIS A 170 -10.77 21.30 -14.18
C HIS A 170 -11.61 20.03 -14.09
N ARG A 171 -10.97 18.92 -13.71
CA ARG A 171 -11.69 17.77 -13.16
C ARG A 171 -12.23 18.29 -11.83
N GLN A 172 -13.55 18.49 -11.75
CA GLN A 172 -14.21 18.70 -10.47
C GLN A 172 -13.79 17.52 -9.59
N GLU A 173 -13.02 17.81 -8.54
CA GLU A 173 -12.73 16.83 -7.50
C GLU A 173 -14.06 16.56 -6.80
N GLU A 174 -14.60 15.36 -7.02
CA GLU A 174 -15.71 14.83 -6.25
C GLU A 174 -15.37 14.97 -4.75
N PRO A 175 -16.30 15.50 -3.92
CA PRO A 175 -16.04 15.68 -2.49
C PRO A 175 -15.76 14.32 -1.85
N ASP A 176 -14.61 14.19 -1.20
CA ASP A 176 -14.26 13.01 -0.42
C ASP A 176 -15.23 12.91 0.77
N THR A 177 -16.21 12.01 0.67
CA THR A 177 -17.24 11.75 1.68
C THR A 177 -16.74 10.92 2.86
N SER A 178 -15.43 10.87 3.10
CA SER A 178 -14.82 10.07 4.16
C SER A 178 -15.06 10.71 5.54
N PRO A 179 -15.80 10.07 6.45
CA PRO A 179 -16.15 10.66 7.74
C PRO A 179 -14.95 10.66 8.72
N PRO A 180 -14.89 11.62 9.65
CA PRO A 180 -13.84 11.69 10.67
C PRO A 180 -13.99 10.54 11.68
N GLY A 181 -13.19 9.48 11.51
CA GLY A 181 -13.18 8.31 12.41
C GLY A 181 -12.34 8.54 13.68
N THR A 182 -12.57 7.74 14.73
CA THR A 182 -11.66 7.72 15.89
C THR A 182 -10.26 7.38 15.43
N CYS A 183 -9.30 8.20 15.83
CA CYS A 183 -7.90 7.84 15.71
C CYS A 183 -7.63 6.60 16.58
N LEU A 184 -6.83 5.66 16.06
CA LEU A 184 -6.28 4.54 16.86
C LEU A 184 -5.68 5.03 18.20
N ALA A 185 -5.23 6.29 18.25
CA ALA A 185 -4.78 6.96 19.46
C ALA A 185 -5.85 7.02 20.56
N SER A 186 -7.14 7.20 20.28
CA SER A 186 -8.17 7.21 21.33
C SER A 186 -8.35 5.84 21.99
N LEU A 187 -8.08 4.75 21.26
CA LEU A 187 -8.13 3.39 21.80
C LEU A 187 -6.86 3.02 22.58
N LEU A 188 -5.70 3.55 22.16
CA LEU A 188 -4.39 3.18 22.71
C LEU A 188 -3.87 4.12 23.81
N VAL A 189 -4.26 5.40 23.81
CA VAL A 189 -3.64 6.46 24.64
C VAL A 189 -4.54 6.93 25.79
N SER A 190 -5.84 6.61 25.81
CA SER A 190 -6.75 7.02 26.89
C SER A 190 -7.71 5.90 27.32
N PRO A 191 -7.31 5.05 28.29
CA PRO A 191 -8.17 3.97 28.79
C PRO A 191 -9.43 4.50 29.49
N THR A 192 -9.40 5.71 30.05
CA THR A 192 -10.49 6.31 30.84
C THR A 192 -11.61 6.94 30.00
N ALA A 193 -11.40 7.18 28.69
CA ALA A 193 -12.44 7.67 27.79
C ALA A 193 -13.25 6.54 27.14
N ALA A 194 -12.81 5.29 27.27
CA ALA A 194 -13.44 4.14 26.62
C ALA A 194 -14.76 3.68 27.26
N ALA A 195 -15.05 4.10 28.50
CA ALA A 195 -16.22 3.65 29.26
C ALA A 195 -17.41 4.62 29.25
N ALA A 196 -17.23 5.92 28.95
CA ALA A 196 -18.26 6.92 29.27
C ALA A 196 -18.91 7.65 28.08
N ALA A 197 -18.48 7.41 26.84
CA ALA A 197 -19.19 7.92 25.69
C ALA A 197 -18.82 7.05 24.49
N VAL A 198 -19.81 6.52 23.77
CA VAL A 198 -19.60 6.21 22.36
C VAL A 198 -19.51 7.57 21.67
N PRO A 199 -18.31 8.09 21.32
CA PRO A 199 -18.26 9.33 20.57
C PRO A 199 -18.85 9.00 19.21
N SER A 200 -19.71 9.87 18.70
CA SER A 200 -20.46 9.76 17.45
C SER A 200 -19.59 9.69 16.18
N GLY A 201 -18.30 9.37 16.28
CA GLY A 201 -17.31 9.44 15.20
C GLY A 201 -16.44 8.19 15.16
N LEU A 202 -16.95 7.12 14.55
CA LEU A 202 -16.16 5.91 14.24
C LEU A 202 -16.64 5.24 12.97
N MET A 203 -17.94 5.31 12.82
CA MET A 203 -18.71 4.90 11.68
C MET A 203 -19.57 6.13 11.36
N PRO A 204 -19.82 6.50 10.10
CA PRO A 204 -20.85 7.49 9.80
C PRO A 204 -22.12 7.12 10.57
N ALA A 205 -22.96 8.08 10.96
CA ALA A 205 -24.16 7.79 11.77
C ALA A 205 -24.98 6.61 11.20
N ALA A 206 -25.06 6.55 9.86
CA ALA A 206 -25.64 5.45 9.10
C ALA A 206 -24.99 4.08 9.37
N ALA A 207 -23.67 4.00 9.52
CA ALA A 207 -22.94 2.77 9.82
C ALA A 207 -23.03 2.38 11.31
N VAL A 208 -23.21 3.34 12.23
CA VAL A 208 -23.54 3.05 13.64
C VAL A 208 -24.97 2.51 13.76
N GLU A 209 -25.93 3.15 13.09
CA GLU A 209 -27.32 2.69 13.02
C GLU A 209 -27.44 1.34 12.33
N TRP A 210 -26.71 1.14 11.23
CA TRP A 210 -26.58 -0.15 10.56
C TRP A 210 -25.99 -1.21 11.49
N ALA A 211 -24.92 -0.91 12.23
CA ALA A 211 -24.32 -1.86 13.17
C ALA A 211 -25.29 -2.21 14.31
N ARG A 212 -26.07 -1.25 14.81
CA ARG A 212 -27.15 -1.49 15.80
C ARG A 212 -28.28 -2.33 15.22
N GLY A 213 -28.71 -2.06 13.98
CA GLY A 213 -29.72 -2.85 13.28
C GLY A 213 -29.26 -4.30 13.08
N MET A 214 -27.98 -4.50 12.76
CA MET A 214 -27.40 -5.83 12.68
C MET A 214 -27.27 -6.52 14.03
N LEU A 215 -26.85 -5.82 15.08
CA LEU A 215 -26.82 -6.36 16.44
C LEU A 215 -28.19 -6.93 16.83
N ALA A 216 -29.26 -6.17 16.57
CA ALA A 216 -30.64 -6.60 16.85
C ALA A 216 -31.08 -7.82 16.01
N GLN A 217 -30.70 -7.90 14.73
CA GLN A 217 -30.99 -9.06 13.87
C GLN A 217 -30.15 -10.29 14.22
N HIS A 218 -28.91 -10.08 14.67
CA HIS A 218 -27.98 -11.14 15.03
C HIS A 218 -28.30 -11.76 16.39
N GLU A 219 -28.77 -10.98 17.36
CA GLU A 219 -29.30 -11.48 18.64
C GLU A 219 -30.49 -12.42 18.43
N GLN A 220 -31.38 -12.12 17.48
CA GLN A 220 -32.49 -13.02 17.10
C GLN A 220 -32.01 -14.30 16.41
N GLN A 221 -30.95 -14.25 15.60
CA GLN A 221 -30.38 -15.43 14.94
C GLN A 221 -29.56 -16.31 15.90
N GLN A 222 -28.87 -15.73 16.89
CA GLN A 222 -28.04 -16.50 17.84
C GLN A 222 -28.85 -17.42 18.78
N GLN A 223 -30.14 -17.15 18.99
CA GLN A 223 -31.02 -18.09 19.68
C GLN A 223 -31.14 -19.44 18.93
N GLN A 224 -30.77 -19.49 17.65
CA GLN A 224 -30.64 -20.71 16.87
C GLN A 224 -29.13 -21.00 16.66
N GLN A 225 -28.56 -21.89 17.48
CA GLN A 225 -27.13 -22.23 17.51
C GLN A 225 -26.63 -23.01 16.26
N HIS A 226 -26.87 -22.53 15.05
CA HIS A 226 -26.57 -23.24 13.80
C HIS A 226 -25.56 -22.47 12.92
N LEU A 227 -24.67 -23.20 12.24
CA LEU A 227 -23.84 -22.65 11.16
C LEU A 227 -24.77 -22.14 10.05
N THR A 228 -24.48 -20.96 9.51
CA THR A 228 -25.24 -20.45 8.35
C THR A 228 -24.85 -21.22 7.09
N GLU A 229 -25.70 -21.20 6.06
CA GLU A 229 -25.39 -21.81 4.75
C GLU A 229 -24.05 -21.31 4.20
N ARG A 230 -23.76 -20.01 4.37
CA ARG A 230 -22.50 -19.41 3.94
C ARG A 230 -21.30 -19.87 4.78
N ASP A 231 -21.47 -20.10 6.08
CA ASP A 231 -20.39 -20.66 6.93
C ASP A 231 -20.05 -22.09 6.50
N ALA A 232 -21.06 -22.87 6.10
CA ALA A 232 -20.88 -24.21 5.56
C ALA A 232 -20.22 -24.19 4.18
N GLU A 233 -20.62 -23.29 3.28
CA GLU A 233 -19.97 -23.07 1.97
C GLU A 233 -18.49 -22.68 2.11
N LEU A 234 -18.15 -21.91 3.14
CA LEU A 234 -16.78 -21.49 3.46
C LEU A 234 -16.00 -22.55 4.26
N GLY A 235 -16.62 -23.69 4.59
CA GLY A 235 -15.99 -24.79 5.31
C GLY A 235 -15.56 -24.44 6.74
N LEU A 236 -16.24 -23.51 7.41
CA LEU A 236 -15.86 -23.03 8.73
C LEU A 236 -16.33 -23.95 9.85
N ASN A 237 -15.47 -24.16 10.84
CA ASN A 237 -15.90 -24.74 12.11
C ASN A 237 -16.58 -23.68 13.00
N ARG A 238 -17.21 -24.13 14.10
CA ARG A 238 -17.94 -23.24 15.03
C ARG A 238 -17.09 -22.08 15.57
N SER A 239 -15.83 -22.34 15.94
CA SER A 239 -14.94 -21.29 16.45
C SER A 239 -14.56 -20.25 15.41
N GLN A 240 -14.44 -20.66 14.14
CA GLN A 240 -14.12 -19.78 13.03
C GLN A 240 -15.34 -18.97 12.60
N ALA A 241 -16.53 -19.57 12.58
CA ALA A 241 -17.79 -18.87 12.30
C ALA A 241 -18.09 -17.82 13.38
N ALA A 242 -17.81 -18.11 14.65
CA ALA A 242 -17.98 -17.16 15.75
C ALA A 242 -17.14 -15.88 15.62
N VAL A 243 -16.10 -15.87 14.77
CA VAL A 243 -15.30 -14.67 14.50
C VAL A 243 -16.11 -13.55 13.85
N ALA A 244 -17.20 -13.86 13.15
CA ALA A 244 -18.11 -12.84 12.61
C ALA A 244 -18.65 -11.89 13.69
N ASN A 245 -18.71 -12.33 14.95
CA ASN A 245 -19.08 -11.49 16.10
C ASN A 245 -18.10 -10.33 16.35
N CYS A 246 -16.94 -10.29 15.69
CA CYS A 246 -16.01 -9.16 15.81
C CYS A 246 -16.66 -7.83 15.37
N ILE A 247 -17.67 -7.87 14.50
CA ILE A 247 -18.41 -6.68 14.06
C ILE A 247 -19.16 -5.97 15.19
N LEU A 248 -19.44 -6.69 16.28
CA LEU A 248 -20.12 -6.16 17.46
C LEU A 248 -19.17 -5.33 18.34
N HIS A 249 -17.87 -5.35 18.05
CA HIS A 249 -16.85 -4.73 18.88
C HIS A 249 -16.02 -3.70 18.09
N ARG A 250 -15.59 -2.64 18.77
CA ARG A 250 -14.71 -1.61 18.18
C ARG A 250 -13.30 -2.13 17.88
N LEU A 251 -12.87 -3.15 18.61
CA LEU A 251 -11.59 -3.84 18.45
C LEU A 251 -11.80 -5.31 18.75
N SER A 252 -11.22 -6.19 17.94
CA SER A 252 -11.24 -7.63 18.15
C SER A 252 -9.86 -8.20 17.86
N LEU A 253 -9.42 -9.11 18.73
CA LEU A 253 -8.17 -9.83 18.58
C LEU A 253 -8.48 -11.31 18.34
N ILE A 254 -8.15 -11.80 17.15
CA ILE A 254 -8.36 -13.19 16.78
C ILE A 254 -7.03 -13.92 16.94
N HIS A 255 -6.97 -14.84 17.90
CA HIS A 255 -5.80 -15.68 18.11
C HIS A 255 -6.01 -17.03 17.43
N GLY A 256 -5.03 -17.47 16.64
CA GLY A 256 -4.99 -18.82 16.09
C GLY A 256 -3.60 -19.42 16.25
N PRO A 257 -3.45 -20.65 16.77
CA PRO A 257 -2.21 -21.41 16.69
C PRO A 257 -1.74 -21.67 15.23
N PRO A 258 -0.53 -22.17 14.99
CA PRO A 258 -0.12 -22.58 13.63
C PRO A 258 -1.04 -23.70 13.11
N GLY A 259 -1.44 -23.62 11.83
CA GLY A 259 -2.29 -24.62 11.19
C GLY A 259 -3.79 -24.51 11.45
N THR A 260 -4.27 -23.59 12.30
CA THR A 260 -5.71 -23.46 12.64
C THR A 260 -6.56 -22.65 11.65
N GLY A 261 -6.03 -22.46 10.43
CA GLY A 261 -6.77 -21.79 9.36
C GLY A 261 -6.94 -20.28 9.56
N ARG A 262 -6.02 -19.57 10.24
CA ARG A 262 -6.09 -18.11 10.44
C ARG A 262 -6.43 -17.34 9.16
N THR A 263 -5.71 -17.62 8.07
CA THR A 263 -5.96 -16.99 6.77
C THR A 263 -7.35 -17.33 6.24
N THR A 264 -7.77 -18.60 6.31
CA THR A 264 -9.13 -19.05 5.93
C THR A 264 -10.20 -18.32 6.73
N THR A 265 -10.02 -18.18 8.04
CA THR A 265 -10.93 -17.45 8.93
C THR A 265 -10.98 -15.96 8.58
N THR A 266 -9.85 -15.32 8.26
CA THR A 266 -9.81 -13.92 7.85
C THR A 266 -10.51 -13.70 6.50
N VAL A 267 -10.26 -14.57 5.51
CA VAL A 267 -10.94 -14.54 4.20
C VAL A 267 -12.45 -14.68 4.39
N ALA A 268 -12.87 -15.66 5.20
CA ALA A 268 -14.27 -15.90 5.47
C ALA A 268 -14.94 -14.73 6.18
N LEU A 269 -14.28 -14.14 7.19
CA LEU A 269 -14.76 -12.93 7.85
C LEU A 269 -14.98 -11.81 6.83
N LEU A 270 -13.96 -11.47 6.04
CA LEU A 270 -14.06 -10.41 5.02
C LEU A 270 -15.14 -10.72 3.98
N ALA A 271 -15.29 -11.97 3.55
CA ALA A 271 -16.33 -12.39 2.62
C ALA A 271 -17.73 -12.21 3.21
N GLN A 272 -17.92 -12.51 4.49
CA GLN A 272 -19.17 -12.23 5.19
C GLN A 272 -19.43 -10.73 5.29
N LEU A 273 -18.42 -9.94 5.68
CA LEU A 273 -18.53 -8.48 5.79
C LEU A 273 -18.95 -7.82 4.47
N VAL A 274 -18.41 -8.29 3.34
CA VAL A 274 -18.76 -7.77 2.01
C VAL A 274 -20.09 -8.31 1.50
N SER A 275 -20.30 -9.63 1.57
CA SER A 275 -21.40 -10.28 0.83
C SER A 275 -22.68 -10.41 1.66
N ARG A 276 -22.54 -10.85 2.92
CA ARG A 276 -23.67 -11.05 3.86
C ARG A 276 -24.12 -9.72 4.45
N TRP A 277 -23.17 -8.97 4.98
CA TRP A 277 -23.45 -7.75 5.70
C TRP A 277 -23.54 -6.53 4.75
N ARG A 278 -22.94 -6.59 3.55
CA ARG A 278 -22.99 -5.51 2.54
C ARG A 278 -22.57 -4.17 3.11
N LEU A 279 -21.39 -4.16 3.74
CA LEU A 279 -20.83 -2.93 4.28
C LEU A 279 -20.83 -1.81 3.23
N PRO A 280 -21.34 -0.61 3.56
CA PRO A 280 -21.46 0.49 2.61
C PRO A 280 -20.14 1.22 2.35
N PHE A 281 -19.04 0.79 2.95
CA PHE A 281 -17.71 1.41 2.85
C PHE A 281 -16.63 0.37 2.52
N PRO A 282 -15.52 0.80 1.89
CA PRO A 282 -14.44 -0.11 1.54
C PRO A 282 -13.71 -0.65 2.78
N LEU A 283 -13.30 -1.92 2.70
CA LEU A 283 -12.50 -2.57 3.73
C LEU A 283 -11.00 -2.45 3.40
N LEU A 284 -10.20 -2.03 4.37
CA LEU A 284 -8.74 -2.05 4.28
C LEU A 284 -8.19 -3.28 5.01
N ALA A 285 -7.62 -4.22 4.25
CA ALA A 285 -6.89 -5.37 4.80
C ALA A 285 -5.38 -5.17 4.65
N VAL A 286 -4.64 -5.38 5.74
CA VAL A 286 -3.18 -5.19 5.79
C VAL A 286 -2.49 -6.40 6.40
N ALA A 287 -1.27 -6.69 5.94
CA ALA A 287 -0.40 -7.70 6.53
C ALA A 287 1.07 -7.25 6.45
N GLN A 288 1.92 -7.85 7.29
CA GLN A 288 3.34 -7.46 7.39
C GLN A 288 4.18 -7.88 6.18
N SER A 289 3.79 -8.96 5.47
CA SER A 289 4.55 -9.48 4.34
C SER A 289 3.74 -9.50 3.05
N HIS A 290 4.42 -9.31 1.91
CA HIS A 290 3.79 -9.38 0.59
C HIS A 290 3.10 -10.72 0.34
N VAL A 291 3.75 -11.82 0.74
CA VAL A 291 3.21 -13.19 0.62
C VAL A 291 1.90 -13.33 1.39
N ALA A 292 1.80 -12.79 2.60
CA ALA A 292 0.56 -12.84 3.37
C ALA A 292 -0.57 -12.04 2.70
N VAL A 293 -0.25 -10.88 2.11
CA VAL A 293 -1.22 -10.09 1.34
C VAL A 293 -1.63 -10.83 0.05
N ASP A 294 -0.72 -11.56 -0.60
CA ASP A 294 -1.02 -12.32 -1.83
C ASP A 294 -1.96 -13.48 -1.50
N ASN A 295 -1.65 -14.25 -0.45
CA ASN A 295 -2.50 -15.35 0.01
C ASN A 295 -3.90 -14.87 0.43
N LEU A 296 -3.99 -13.69 1.06
CA LEU A 296 -5.27 -13.10 1.42
C LEU A 296 -6.06 -12.68 0.18
N LEU A 297 -5.41 -12.05 -0.81
CA LEU A 297 -6.02 -11.66 -2.07
C LEU A 297 -6.55 -12.89 -2.81
N GLU A 298 -5.74 -13.93 -2.99
CA GLU A 298 -6.11 -15.18 -3.66
C GLU A 298 -7.35 -15.80 -3.01
N GLY A 299 -7.34 -15.96 -1.68
CA GLY A 299 -8.50 -16.49 -0.95
C GLY A 299 -9.76 -15.64 -1.11
N LEU A 300 -9.66 -14.31 -1.14
CA LEU A 300 -10.81 -13.42 -1.38
C LEU A 300 -11.39 -13.58 -2.79
N VAL A 301 -10.53 -13.76 -3.77
CA VAL A 301 -10.93 -13.93 -5.18
C VAL A 301 -11.63 -15.25 -5.41
N ASP A 302 -11.14 -16.31 -4.78
CA ASP A 302 -11.74 -17.64 -4.86
C ASP A 302 -13.16 -17.68 -4.30
N VAL A 303 -13.41 -16.91 -3.24
CA VAL A 303 -14.77 -16.78 -2.65
C VAL A 303 -15.64 -15.71 -3.31
N GLY A 304 -15.14 -15.07 -4.39
CA GLY A 304 -15.88 -14.13 -5.22
C GLY A 304 -15.94 -12.68 -4.70
N VAL A 305 -15.08 -12.31 -3.76
CA VAL A 305 -15.01 -10.93 -3.23
C VAL A 305 -14.22 -10.03 -4.17
N ALA A 306 -14.78 -8.85 -4.46
CA ALA A 306 -14.09 -7.84 -5.23
C ALA A 306 -12.99 -7.16 -4.39
N ALA A 307 -11.73 -7.50 -4.66
CA ALA A 307 -10.57 -6.99 -3.94
C ALA A 307 -9.55 -6.31 -4.86
N VAL A 308 -8.87 -5.28 -4.35
CA VAL A 308 -7.79 -4.57 -5.05
C VAL A 308 -6.54 -4.57 -4.17
N ARG A 309 -5.42 -5.05 -4.71
CA ARG A 309 -4.11 -5.00 -4.04
C ARG A 309 -3.41 -3.68 -4.34
N LEU A 310 -3.02 -2.97 -3.28
CA LEU A 310 -2.20 -1.77 -3.36
C LEU A 310 -0.73 -2.10 -3.09
N GLY A 311 0.16 -1.60 -3.95
CA GLY A 311 1.62 -1.80 -3.81
C GLY A 311 2.27 -2.26 -5.10
N GLN A 312 3.61 -2.33 -5.09
CA GLN A 312 4.35 -2.86 -6.24
C GLN A 312 4.15 -4.39 -6.31
N PRO A 313 3.74 -4.93 -7.47
CA PRO A 313 3.63 -6.37 -7.64
C PRO A 313 5.02 -7.00 -7.59
N VAL A 314 5.30 -7.81 -6.57
CA VAL A 314 6.60 -8.49 -6.39
C VAL A 314 6.78 -9.63 -7.40
N LYS A 315 5.69 -10.15 -7.96
CA LYS A 315 5.69 -11.16 -9.02
C LYS A 315 4.93 -10.61 -10.23
N VAL A 316 5.63 -10.02 -11.19
CA VAL A 316 4.99 -9.31 -12.31
C VAL A 316 4.31 -10.28 -13.29
N GLU A 317 4.79 -11.53 -13.43
CA GLU A 317 4.16 -12.53 -14.32
C GLU A 317 2.86 -13.13 -13.74
N GLU A 318 2.84 -13.53 -12.47
CA GLU A 318 1.61 -13.97 -11.80
C GLU A 318 0.65 -12.81 -11.57
N ALA A 319 1.13 -11.63 -11.16
CA ALA A 319 0.25 -10.48 -10.93
C ALA A 319 -0.36 -9.92 -12.22
N ALA A 320 0.32 -9.96 -13.37
CA ALA A 320 -0.29 -9.53 -14.63
C ALA A 320 -1.34 -10.53 -15.14
N GLY A 321 -1.12 -11.83 -14.96
CA GLY A 321 -2.11 -12.88 -15.25
C GLY A 321 -3.31 -12.78 -14.32
N GLN A 322 -3.06 -12.76 -13.01
CA GLN A 322 -4.08 -12.62 -11.98
C GLN A 322 -4.83 -11.30 -12.11
N LEU A 323 -4.19 -10.16 -12.36
CA LEU A 323 -4.88 -8.87 -12.51
C LEU A 323 -5.73 -8.82 -13.80
N ARG A 324 -5.31 -9.48 -14.89
CA ARG A 324 -6.14 -9.62 -16.11
C ARG A 324 -7.34 -10.52 -15.87
N GLU A 325 -7.14 -11.65 -15.20
CA GLU A 325 -8.19 -12.61 -14.88
C GLU A 325 -9.18 -12.04 -13.85
N LEU A 326 -8.66 -11.38 -12.81
CA LEU A 326 -9.40 -10.64 -11.79
C LEU A 326 -10.18 -9.49 -12.41
N ARG A 327 -9.58 -8.69 -13.30
CA ARG A 327 -10.29 -7.63 -14.03
C ARG A 327 -11.38 -8.22 -14.93
N ALA A 328 -11.13 -9.34 -15.60
CA ALA A 328 -12.13 -10.04 -16.39
C ALA A 328 -13.26 -10.66 -15.55
N ARG A 329 -12.97 -11.14 -14.32
CA ARG A 329 -13.97 -11.63 -13.36
C ARG A 329 -14.78 -10.47 -12.74
N LEU A 330 -14.13 -9.39 -12.34
CA LEU A 330 -14.78 -8.18 -11.80
C LEU A 330 -15.70 -7.51 -12.83
N LEU A 331 -15.30 -7.45 -14.10
CA LEU A 331 -16.15 -6.96 -15.19
C LEU A 331 -17.36 -7.86 -15.45
N ARG A 332 -17.25 -9.17 -15.18
CA ARG A 332 -18.38 -10.12 -15.26
C ARG A 332 -19.34 -9.97 -14.09
N LEU A 333 -18.84 -9.66 -12.90
CA LEU A 333 -19.66 -9.41 -11.71
C LEU A 333 -20.37 -8.05 -11.79
N SER A 334 -19.71 -7.00 -12.27
CA SER A 334 -20.33 -5.68 -12.45
C SER A 334 -21.34 -5.59 -13.60
N GLY A 335 -21.37 -6.60 -14.48
CA GLY A 335 -22.36 -6.74 -15.55
C GLY A 335 -23.69 -7.37 -15.13
N ARG A 336 -23.78 -8.04 -13.96
CA ARG A 336 -25.00 -8.70 -13.49
C ARG A 336 -26.00 -7.77 -12.79
N ASP A 337 -25.59 -6.58 -12.39
CA ASP A 337 -26.43 -5.66 -11.59
C ASP A 337 -27.22 -4.63 -12.42
N ARG A 338 -27.26 -4.75 -13.76
CA ARG A 338 -28.07 -3.90 -14.66
C ARG A 338 -29.27 -4.60 -15.29
N GLY A 339 -29.88 -5.53 -14.54
CA GLY A 339 -30.93 -6.41 -15.06
C GLY A 339 -32.10 -6.69 -14.12
N LEU A 340 -32.48 -5.76 -13.23
CA LEU A 340 -33.78 -5.80 -12.55
C LEU A 340 -34.41 -4.40 -12.57
N GLY A 341 -34.69 -3.93 -13.79
CA GLY A 341 -35.60 -2.82 -14.03
C GLY A 341 -37.03 -3.32 -14.02
N HIS A 342 -37.75 -2.98 -12.95
CA HIS A 342 -39.16 -2.58 -12.92
C HIS A 342 -39.96 -2.85 -14.20
N ARG A 343 -40.90 -3.81 -14.12
CA ARG A 343 -42.08 -3.85 -14.99
C ARG A 343 -43.30 -3.89 -14.08
N ASP A 344 -43.76 -2.70 -13.70
CA ASP A 344 -45.16 -2.45 -13.39
C ASP A 344 -45.79 -1.79 -14.62
N ALA A 345 -46.69 -2.53 -15.27
CA ALA A 345 -47.89 -2.07 -15.98
C ALA A 345 -48.63 -3.30 -16.51
#